data_AF-A0A101GM11-F1
#
_entry.id   AF-A0A101GM11-F1
#
_cell.length_a   1.000
_cell.length_b   1.000
_cell.length_c   1.000
_cell.angle_alpha   90.00
_cell.angle_beta   90.00
_cell.angle_gamma   90.00
#
_symmetry.space_group_name_H-M   'P 1'
#
loop_
_entity.id
_entity.type
_entity.pdbx_description
1 polymer ?
#
loop_
_entity_poly.entity_id
_entity_poly.type
_entity_poly.pdbx_seq_one_letter_code
_entity_poly.pdbx_strand_id
1 'polypeptide(L)' 'MDDIKVISRALAGAEKTVLIGFPGSGLVGSIALQYLVEQLEFEQIGAITSKYFPPVALMTKGVINAPVRLYEKDHL' A
#
# COMPACT_ATOMS: atom_id res chain seq x y z
N MET A 1 -18.97 -9.07 4.14
CA MET A 1 -17.77 -8.21 4.19
C MET A 1 -16.54 -9.00 4.68
N ASP A 2 -16.66 -10.33 4.79
CA ASP A 2 -15.82 -11.20 5.62
C ASP A 2 -14.57 -11.76 4.92
N ASP A 3 -14.20 -11.21 3.76
CA ASP A 3 -13.15 -11.75 2.90
C ASP A 3 -11.91 -10.85 2.77
N ILE A 4 -11.95 -9.65 3.35
CA ILE A 4 -10.79 -8.76 3.34
C ILE A 4 -9.81 -9.23 4.42
N LYS A 5 -8.63 -9.67 3.99
CA LYS A 5 -7.54 -10.09 4.88
C LYS A 5 -6.41 -9.07 4.82
N VAL A 6 -6.09 -8.50 5.96
CA VAL A 6 -4.95 -7.60 6.15
C VAL A 6 -3.79 -8.40 6.74
N ILE A 7 -2.64 -8.36 6.06
CA ILE A 7 -1.42 -9.03 6.49
C ILE A 7 -0.38 -7.93 6.67
N SER A 8 -0.08 -7.54 7.92
CA SER A 8 0.90 -6.50 8.21
C SER A 8 1.65 -6.76 9.51
N ARG A 9 2.82 -6.15 9.68
CA ARG A 9 3.43 -5.98 11.00
C ARG A 9 2.57 -5.06 11.88
N ALA A 10 2.83 -5.07 13.18
CA ALA A 10 2.24 -4.11 14.11
C ALA A 10 2.71 -2.69 13.77
N LEU A 11 1.79 -1.73 13.87
CA LEU A 11 2.09 -0.32 13.70
C LEU A 11 2.86 0.21 14.93
N ALA A 12 3.80 1.12 14.71
CA ALA A 12 4.58 1.72 15.79
C ALA A 12 4.07 3.13 16.13
N GLY A 13 3.60 3.37 17.36
CA GLY A 13 3.17 4.71 17.84
C GLY A 13 1.66 4.93 17.84
N ALA A 14 1.22 6.01 18.50
CA ALA A 14 -0.18 6.25 18.85
C ALA A 14 -0.95 7.19 17.89
N GLU A 15 -0.26 7.99 17.08
CA GLU A 15 -0.88 8.91 16.10
C GLU A 15 -0.29 8.67 14.72
N LYS A 16 -1.16 8.47 13.72
CA LYS A 16 -0.79 8.12 12.34
C LYS A 16 -1.67 8.86 11.35
N THR A 17 -1.07 9.34 10.26
CA THR A 17 -1.79 9.87 9.11
C THR A 17 -1.93 8.80 8.04
N VAL A 18 -3.15 8.55 7.56
CA VAL A 18 -3.39 7.57 6.51
C VAL A 18 -3.53 8.28 5.16
N LEU A 19 -2.65 7.91 4.23
CA LEU A 19 -2.71 8.36 2.84
C LEU A 19 -3.19 7.21 1.95
N ILE A 20 -4.14 7.49 1.06
CA ILE A 20 -4.75 6.49 0.18
C ILE A 20 -4.64 6.96 -1.27
N GLY A 21 -4.12 6.10 -2.14
CA GLY A 21 -3.88 6.37 -3.55
C GLY A 21 -4.39 5.24 -4.43
N PHE A 22 -5.72 5.07 -4.50
CA PHE A 22 -6.32 4.11 -5.42
C PHE A 22 -6.37 4.65 -6.86
N PRO A 23 -6.33 3.78 -7.88
CA PRO A 23 -6.50 4.18 -9.27
C PRO A 23 -7.82 4.92 -9.47
N GLY A 24 -7.75 6.12 -10.05
CA GLY A 24 -8.90 6.97 -10.36
C GLY A 24 -8.68 7.73 -11.66
N SER A 25 -9.47 8.79 -11.89
CA SER A 25 -9.31 9.63 -13.09
C SER A 25 -7.90 10.21 -13.17
N GLY A 26 -7.21 9.96 -14.29
CA GLY A 26 -5.84 10.43 -14.52
C GLY A 26 -4.78 9.85 -13.58
N LEU A 27 -5.12 8.85 -12.74
CA LEU A 27 -4.20 8.20 -11.81
C LEU A 27 -3.44 9.13 -10.84
N VAL A 28 -3.93 10.37 -10.65
CA VAL A 28 -3.21 11.42 -9.91
C VAL A 28 -2.86 10.98 -8.50
N GLY A 29 -3.83 10.44 -7.76
CA GLY A 29 -3.63 9.97 -6.38
C GLY A 29 -2.66 8.80 -6.28
N SER A 30 -2.79 7.80 -7.15
CA SER A 30 -1.88 6.64 -7.18
C SER A 30 -0.45 7.01 -7.56
N ILE A 31 -0.27 7.92 -8.52
CA ILE A 31 1.06 8.38 -8.95
C ILE A 31 1.70 9.24 -7.87
N ALA A 32 0.95 10.19 -7.29
CA ALA A 32 1.46 11.05 -6.22
C ALA A 32 1.86 10.24 -4.98
N LEU A 33 1.04 9.27 -4.56
CA LEU A 33 1.35 8.42 -3.42
C LEU A 33 2.54 7.50 -3.72
N GLN A 34 2.61 6.89 -4.91
CA GLN A 34 3.75 6.05 -5.30
C GLN A 34 5.05 6.86 -5.34
N TYR A 35 5.00 8.11 -5.82
CA TYR A 35 6.13 9.02 -5.79
C TYR A 35 6.59 9.32 -4.37
N LEU A 36 5.67 9.64 -3.44
CA LEU A 36 6.01 9.88 -2.03
C LEU A 36 6.64 8.65 -1.36
N VAL A 37 6.07 7.46 -1.59
CA VAL A 37 6.59 6.19 -1.07
C VAL A 37 8.03 5.96 -1.52
N GLU A 38 8.34 6.26 -2.78
CA GLU A 38 9.69 6.10 -3.34
C GLU A 38 10.66 7.17 -2.85
N GLN A 39 10.27 8.46 -2.87
CA GLN A 39 11.16 9.57 -2.51
C GLN A 39 11.48 9.63 -1.02
N LEU A 40 10.51 9.29 -0.17
CA LEU A 40 10.68 9.30 1.28
C LEU A 40 11.07 7.92 1.83
N GLU A 41 11.29 6.94 0.95
CA GLU A 41 11.74 5.60 1.29
C GLU A 41 10.85 4.98 2.39
N PHE A 42 9.55 4.89 2.11
CA PHE A 42 8.62 4.21 3.01
C PHE A 42 8.94 2.71 3.06
N GLU A 43 8.77 2.12 4.24
CA GLU A 43 8.92 0.69 4.42
C GLU A 43 7.59 -0.02 4.13
N GLN A 44 7.62 -1.09 3.33
CA GLN A 44 6.44 -1.91 3.11
C GLN A 44 6.17 -2.78 4.34
N ILE A 45 5.07 -2.50 5.03
CA ILE A 45 4.71 -3.17 6.29
C ILE A 45 3.74 -4.32 6.09
N GLY A 46 3.14 -4.44 4.91
CA GLY A 46 2.12 -5.44 4.65
C GLY A 46 1.39 -5.28 3.33
N ALA A 47 0.31 -6.04 3.21
CA ALA A 47 -0.58 -6.05 2.06
C ALA A 47 -2.01 -6.39 2.47
N ILE A 48 -2.96 -6.01 1.61
CA ILE A 48 -4.37 -6.39 1.74
C ILE A 48 -4.71 -7.35 0.61
N THR A 49 -5.39 -8.44 0.96
CA THR A 49 -5.84 -9.47 0.01
C THR A 49 -7.34 -9.69 0.15
N SER A 50 -7.99 -9.97 -0.98
CA SER A 50 -9.40 -10.34 -1.03
C SER A 50 -9.71 -11.00 -2.37
N LYS A 51 -10.69 -11.90 -2.39
CA LYS A 51 -11.27 -12.48 -3.61
C LYS A 51 -11.92 -11.44 -4.53
N TYR A 52 -12.21 -10.24 -4.02
CA TYR A 52 -12.76 -9.14 -4.81
C TYR A 52 -11.68 -8.39 -5.59
N PHE A 53 -10.41 -8.55 -5.23
CA PHE A 53 -9.33 -7.96 -6.01
C PHE A 53 -9.03 -8.83 -7.23
N PRO A 54 -8.64 -8.22 -8.36
CA PRO A 54 -8.21 -8.98 -9.53
C PRO A 54 -7.09 -9.96 -9.14
N PRO A 55 -7.08 -11.19 -9.68
CA PRO A 55 -6.07 -12.21 -9.38
C PRO A 55 -4.75 -11.91 -10.11
N VAL A 56 -4.14 -10.77 -9.77
CA VAL A 56 -2.92 -10.25 -10.38
C VAL A 56 -1.86 -10.02 -9.32
N ALA A 57 -0.60 -10.17 -9.70
CA ALA A 57 0.55 -9.79 -8.91
C ALA A 57 1.34 -8.71 -9.64
N LEU A 58 1.83 -7.72 -8.90
CA LEU A 58 2.61 -6.62 -9.45
C LEU A 58 4.08 -6.91 -9.25
N MET A 59 4.87 -6.88 -10.32
CA MET A 59 6.32 -7.01 -10.24
C MET A 59 6.96 -5.63 -10.39
N THR A 60 7.72 -5.20 -9.40
CA THR A 60 8.45 -3.93 -9.41
C THR A 60 9.87 -4.17 -8.93
N LYS A 61 10.87 -3.75 -9.71
CA LYS A 61 12.30 -3.97 -9.42
C LYS A 61 12.64 -5.44 -9.11
N GLY A 62 11.99 -6.38 -9.80
CA GLY A 62 12.19 -7.82 -9.60
C GLY A 62 11.50 -8.41 -8.35
N VAL A 63 10.74 -7.60 -7.60
CA VAL A 63 10.00 -8.03 -6.41
C VAL A 63 8.52 -8.16 -6.75
N ILE A 64 7.95 -9.33 -6.43
CA ILE A 64 6.52 -9.61 -6.59
C ILE A 64 5.77 -9.06 -5.38
N ASN A 65 4.70 -8.30 -5.63
CA ASN A 65 3.87 -7.68 -4.62
C ASN A 65 2.37 -7.92 -4.89
N ALA A 66 1.61 -7.90 -3.80
CA ALA A 66 0.15 -7.87 -3.86
C ALA A 66 -0.37 -6.57 -4.51
N PRO A 67 -1.59 -6.57 -5.08
CA PRO A 67 -2.15 -5.38 -5.73
C PRO A 67 -2.40 -4.22 -4.75
N VAL A 68 -2.68 -4.53 -3.48
CA VAL A 68 -2.86 -3.52 -2.42
C VAL A 68 -1.77 -3.70 -1.38
N ARG A 69 -0.99 -2.64 -1.16
CA ARG A 69 0.22 -2.62 -0.34
C ARG A 69 0.06 -1.61 0.79
N LEU A 70 0.63 -1.91 1.94
CA LEU A 70 0.67 -1.03 3.11
C LEU A 70 2.10 -0.57 3.34
N TYR A 71 2.27 0.73 3.53
CA TYR A 71 3.55 1.40 3.71
C TYR A 71 3.51 2.22 4.99
N GLU A 72 4.64 2.30 5.69
CA GLU A 72 4.81 3.10 6.90
C GLU A 72 6.11 3.90 6.81
N LYS A 73 6.07 5.11 7.37
CA LYS A 73 7.25 5.92 7.63
C LYS A 73 7.21 6.38 9.09
N ASP A 74 8.36 6.42 9.73
CA ASP A 74 8.48 7.00 11.06
C ASP A 74 8.05 8.47 11.03
N HIS A 75 7.15 8.85 11.94
CA HIS A 75 6.63 10.21 12.12
C HIS A 75 5.72 10.76 10.98
N LEU A 76 5.07 9.89 10.19
CA LEU A 76 3.94 10.27 9.33
C LEU A 76 2.69 9.42 9.60
#